data_AF-A0A7L6B2E7-F1
#
_entry.id   AF-A0A7L6B2E7-F1
#
_cell.length_a   1.000
_cell.length_b   1.000
_cell.length_c   1.000
_cell.angle_alpha   90.00
_cell.angle_beta   90.00
_cell.angle_gamma   90.00
#
_symmetry.space_group_name_H-M   'P 1'
#
loop_
_entity.id
_entity.type
_entity.pdbx_description
1 polymer ?
#
loop_
_entity_poly.entity_id
_entity_poly.type
_entity_poly.pdbx_seq_one_letter_code
_entity_poly.pdbx_strand_id
1 'polypeptide(L)'
;MTEMTAGVPRRWAGWVRTRHLAGMMVAMVAGMVLLGPLWRAVGQAVGGAGVLARADVAALVMATNMSLGMVAWMWHRGDGWAATAQMTAAMFVPFLLLLPPWWAGLVGDHALMLGGHLLMVPAMVLVALRHHHAPGVTPPRRPAAAVARRWPAALALLMTADMWFAPTVVPPWTLLVLPGGYLLLGTWRRQWGDRRRLGVQLAGLAGWGGLAAVAVAVPDRVAGVLVGLGWLGHTGWDLWHHRTGGVVPRGYAQWCAVLDVAVGITTLLAVLSR
;
A
#
# COMPACT_ATOMS: atom_id res chain seq x y z
N MET A 1 -15.69 -42.38 30.06
CA MET A 1 -15.80 -41.00 29.56
C MET A 1 -14.40 -40.61 29.08
N THR A 2 -14.05 -41.05 27.88
CA THR A 2 -12.71 -40.91 27.29
C THR A 2 -12.69 -39.69 26.39
N GLU A 3 -11.89 -38.68 26.75
CA GLU A 3 -11.63 -37.52 25.91
C GLU A 3 -11.00 -37.96 24.59
N MET A 4 -11.80 -37.90 23.53
CA MET A 4 -11.35 -38.05 22.16
C MET A 4 -10.72 -36.72 21.72
N THR A 5 -9.47 -36.49 22.16
CA THR A 5 -8.66 -35.38 21.64
C THR A 5 -8.27 -35.71 20.19
N ALA A 6 -9.15 -35.33 19.26
CA ALA A 6 -8.88 -35.41 17.83
C ALA A 6 -7.66 -34.53 17.51
N GLY A 7 -6.47 -35.15 17.43
CA GLY A 7 -5.25 -34.47 17.04
C GLY A 7 -5.42 -33.89 15.64
N VAL A 8 -5.36 -32.56 15.52
CA VAL A 8 -5.43 -31.88 14.23
C VAL A 8 -4.31 -32.44 13.34
N PRO A 9 -4.61 -32.97 12.13
CA PRO A 9 -3.60 -33.56 11.28
C PRO A 9 -2.48 -32.54 11.00
N ARG A 10 -1.21 -32.95 11.15
CA ARG A 10 -0.02 -32.08 11.05
C ARG A 10 0.01 -31.19 9.79
N ARG A 11 -0.57 -31.66 8.68
CA ARG A 11 -0.71 -30.92 7.41
C ARG A 11 -1.64 -29.70 7.54
N TRP A 12 -2.71 -29.82 8.32
CA TRP A 12 -3.66 -28.73 8.59
C TRP A 12 -3.04 -27.66 9.50
N ALA A 13 -2.31 -28.07 10.53
CA ALA A 13 -1.56 -27.16 11.40
C ALA A 13 -0.49 -26.36 10.62
N GLY A 14 0.20 -27.00 9.67
CA GLY A 14 1.15 -26.33 8.78
C GLY A 14 0.50 -25.33 7.82
N TRP A 15 -0.68 -25.65 7.28
CA TRP A 15 -1.41 -24.75 6.37
C TRP A 15 -1.95 -23.50 7.07
N VAL A 16 -2.47 -23.65 8.29
CA VAL A 16 -2.92 -22.49 9.09
C VAL A 16 -1.74 -21.58 9.43
N ARG A 17 -0.58 -22.15 9.78
CA ARG A 17 0.64 -21.40 10.09
C ARG A 17 1.21 -20.66 8.88
N THR A 18 1.27 -21.32 7.73
CA THR A 18 1.74 -20.69 6.47
C THR A 18 0.83 -19.57 6.00
N ARG A 19 -0.50 -19.73 6.10
CA ARG A 19 -1.46 -18.64 5.82
C ARG A 19 -1.28 -17.46 6.76
N HIS A 20 -1.00 -17.72 8.05
CA HIS A 20 -0.75 -16.65 9.01
C HIS A 20 0.55 -15.90 8.70
N LEU A 21 1.65 -16.62 8.41
CA LEU A 21 2.91 -16.02 7.98
C LEU A 21 2.77 -15.23 6.68
N ALA A 22 2.07 -15.77 5.68
CA ALA A 22 1.78 -15.07 4.44
C ALA A 22 0.96 -13.79 4.68
N GLY A 23 -0.04 -13.84 5.57
CA GLY A 23 -0.82 -12.67 5.98
C GLY A 23 0.07 -11.58 6.62
N MET A 24 1.01 -11.97 7.48
CA MET A 24 1.98 -11.04 8.06
C MET A 24 2.91 -10.44 7.00
N MET A 25 3.44 -11.25 6.08
CA MET A 25 4.29 -10.74 4.99
C MET A 25 3.54 -9.73 4.11
N VAL A 26 2.29 -10.03 3.74
CA VAL A 26 1.44 -9.08 2.99
C VAL A 26 1.23 -7.80 3.78
N ALA A 27 0.98 -7.89 5.09
CA ALA A 27 0.81 -6.73 5.94
C ALA A 27 2.09 -5.89 6.10
N MET A 28 3.26 -6.53 6.13
CA MET A 28 4.57 -5.85 6.16
C MET A 28 4.81 -5.05 4.88
N VAL A 29 4.56 -5.69 3.72
CA VAL A 29 4.66 -5.02 2.41
C VAL A 29 3.67 -3.87 2.33
N ALA A 30 2.43 -4.08 2.80
CA ALA A 30 1.44 -3.01 2.89
C ALA A 30 1.95 -1.85 3.77
N GLY A 31 2.50 -2.12 4.95
CA GLY A 31 3.08 -1.09 5.82
C GLY A 31 4.15 -0.24 5.10
N MET A 32 5.05 -0.89 4.37
CA MET A 32 6.07 -0.21 3.56
C MET A 32 5.49 0.69 2.47
N VAL A 33 4.57 0.14 1.67
CA VAL A 33 3.95 0.86 0.55
C VAL A 33 3.14 2.05 1.05
N LEU A 34 2.49 1.91 2.21
CA LEU A 34 1.62 2.91 2.78
C LEU A 34 2.38 4.00 3.54
N LEU A 35 3.35 3.66 4.39
CA LEU A 35 4.07 4.64 5.19
C LEU A 35 5.24 5.29 4.44
N GLY A 36 5.77 4.65 3.40
CA GLY A 36 6.89 5.18 2.60
C GLY A 36 6.66 6.59 2.03
N PRO A 37 5.52 6.87 1.36
CA PRO A 37 5.17 8.21 0.88
C PRO A 37 5.13 9.27 1.97
N LEU A 38 4.65 8.91 3.16
CA LEU A 38 4.58 9.83 4.29
C LEU A 38 5.97 10.23 4.80
N TRP A 39 6.90 9.27 4.90
CA TRP A 39 8.27 9.57 5.33
C TRP A 39 9.01 10.47 4.33
N ARG A 40 8.83 10.24 3.03
CA ARG A 40 9.43 11.09 1.98
C ARG A 40 8.88 12.51 2.02
N ALA A 41 7.56 12.64 2.10
CA ALA A 41 6.86 13.92 2.30
C ALA A 41 7.44 14.72 3.48
N VAL A 42 7.48 14.10 4.67
CA VAL A 42 7.98 14.74 5.89
C VAL A 42 9.46 15.10 5.75
N GLY A 43 10.28 14.17 5.23
CA GLY A 43 11.70 14.39 5.01
C GLY A 43 12.01 15.57 4.09
N GLN A 44 11.23 15.74 3.02
CA GLN A 44 11.37 16.89 2.13
C GLN A 44 10.95 18.19 2.83
N ALA A 45 9.80 18.18 3.52
CA ALA A 45 9.25 19.36 4.18
C ALA A 45 10.17 19.93 5.28
N VAL A 46 10.90 19.07 6.01
CA VAL A 46 11.78 19.50 7.11
C VAL A 46 13.27 19.54 6.74
N GLY A 47 13.62 19.34 5.45
CA GLY A 47 15.02 19.27 5.01
C GLY A 47 15.78 18.03 5.49
N GLY A 48 15.08 17.01 6.00
CA GLY A 48 15.63 15.75 6.50
C GLY A 48 15.85 14.67 5.45
N ALA A 49 15.63 14.95 4.16
CA ALA A 49 15.75 13.97 3.08
C ALA A 49 17.15 13.31 3.04
N GLY A 50 18.21 14.07 3.28
CA GLY A 50 19.58 13.53 3.38
C GLY A 50 19.77 12.59 4.57
N VAL A 51 19.09 12.84 5.69
CA VAL A 51 19.11 11.97 6.87
C VAL A 51 18.38 10.66 6.58
N LEU A 52 17.18 10.72 5.98
CA LEU A 52 16.41 9.54 5.59
C LEU A 52 17.11 8.69 4.53
N ALA A 53 17.97 9.29 3.70
CA ALA A 53 18.73 8.59 2.68
C ALA A 53 19.93 7.82 3.24
N ARG A 54 20.40 8.13 4.46
CA ARG A 54 21.49 7.36 5.08
C ARG A 54 21.06 5.92 5.30
N ALA A 55 21.94 4.97 4.98
CA ALA A 55 21.61 3.55 5.01
C ALA A 55 21.15 3.05 6.40
N ASP A 56 21.71 3.61 7.48
CA ASP A 56 21.32 3.29 8.85
C ASP A 56 19.89 3.75 9.19
N VAL A 57 19.55 5.00 8.85
CA VAL A 57 18.21 5.55 9.05
C VAL A 57 17.21 4.86 8.13
N ALA A 58 17.54 4.67 6.85
CA ALA A 58 16.70 4.01 5.87
C ALA A 58 16.34 2.58 6.30
N ALA A 59 17.33 1.82 6.80
CA ALA A 59 17.12 0.47 7.32
C ALA A 59 16.14 0.45 8.51
N LEU A 60 16.28 1.38 9.45
CA LEU A 60 15.42 1.47 10.64
C LEU A 60 14.00 1.96 10.31
N VAL A 61 13.86 2.95 9.43
CA VAL A 61 12.55 3.44 8.95
C VAL A 61 11.82 2.33 8.20
N MET A 62 12.54 1.60 7.35
CA MET A 62 12.00 0.42 6.65
C MET A 62 11.54 -0.65 7.64
N ALA A 63 12.40 -1.06 8.58
CA ALA A 63 12.03 -2.04 9.60
C ALA A 63 10.78 -1.59 10.38
N THR A 64 10.71 -0.31 10.74
CA THR A 64 9.56 0.29 11.44
C THR A 64 8.29 0.20 10.60
N ASN A 65 8.32 0.60 9.33
CA ASN A 65 7.14 0.56 8.46
C ASN A 65 6.63 -0.88 8.28
N MET A 66 7.54 -1.83 8.08
CA MET A 66 7.20 -3.25 7.98
C MET A 66 6.59 -3.77 9.30
N SER A 67 7.21 -3.43 10.44
CA SER A 67 6.71 -3.82 11.76
C SER A 67 5.35 -3.22 12.07
N LEU A 68 5.09 -1.95 11.77
CA LEU A 68 3.79 -1.31 11.98
C LEU A 68 2.67 -2.04 11.22
N GLY A 69 2.93 -2.41 9.95
CA GLY A 69 1.99 -3.20 9.15
C GLY A 69 1.68 -4.57 9.78
N MET A 70 2.72 -5.29 10.19
CA MET A 70 2.58 -6.58 10.88
C MET A 70 1.86 -6.47 12.22
N VAL A 71 2.24 -5.51 13.07
CA VAL A 71 1.64 -5.27 14.40
C VAL A 71 0.15 -4.98 14.27
N ALA A 72 -0.24 -4.13 13.31
CA ALA A 72 -1.65 -3.84 13.04
C ALA A 72 -2.43 -5.10 12.63
N TRP A 73 -1.81 -5.97 11.82
CA TRP A 73 -2.39 -7.26 11.43
C TRP A 73 -2.53 -8.22 12.61
N MET A 74 -1.49 -8.35 13.44
CA MET A 74 -1.47 -9.21 14.64
C MET A 74 -2.51 -8.75 15.66
N TRP A 75 -2.62 -7.44 15.91
CA TRP A 75 -3.68 -6.87 16.74
C TRP A 75 -5.08 -7.12 16.17
N HIS A 76 -5.27 -7.00 14.86
CA HIS A 76 -6.54 -7.30 14.22
C HIS A 76 -6.96 -8.77 14.40
N ARG A 77 -5.98 -9.67 14.42
CA ARG A 77 -6.16 -11.11 14.66
C ARG A 77 -6.32 -11.47 16.14
N GLY A 78 -6.02 -10.54 17.05
CA GLY A 78 -6.08 -10.75 18.49
C GLY A 78 -4.84 -11.46 19.06
N ASP A 79 -3.70 -11.40 18.37
CA ASP A 79 -2.45 -11.98 18.86
C ASP A 79 -1.96 -11.23 20.12
N GLY A 80 -1.38 -11.97 21.07
CA GLY A 80 -0.93 -11.41 22.34
C GLY A 80 0.23 -10.40 22.20
N TRP A 81 0.33 -9.47 23.16
CA TRP A 81 1.37 -8.43 23.17
C TRP A 81 2.80 -9.00 23.15
N ALA A 82 3.05 -10.06 23.92
CA ALA A 82 4.37 -10.71 23.97
C ALA A 82 4.77 -11.30 22.61
N ALA A 83 3.84 -11.96 21.91
CA ALA A 83 4.08 -12.50 20.56
C ALA A 83 4.36 -11.37 19.56
N THR A 84 3.58 -10.30 19.63
CA THR A 84 3.76 -9.11 18.78
C THR A 84 5.12 -8.46 19.01
N ALA A 85 5.55 -8.32 20.27
CA ALA A 85 6.85 -7.77 20.63
C ALA A 85 8.02 -8.65 20.16
N GLN A 86 7.91 -9.98 20.29
CA GLN A 86 8.93 -10.92 19.80
C GLN A 86 9.04 -10.90 18.28
N MET A 87 7.91 -10.89 17.57
CA MET A 87 7.89 -10.78 16.12
C MET A 87 8.49 -9.45 15.66
N THR A 88 8.19 -8.35 16.36
CA THR A 88 8.80 -7.04 16.08
C THR A 88 10.31 -7.07 16.35
N ALA A 89 10.75 -7.66 17.47
CA ALA A 89 12.17 -7.82 17.78
C ALA A 89 12.91 -8.65 16.71
N ALA A 90 12.29 -9.72 16.20
CA ALA A 90 12.86 -10.53 15.11
C ALA A 90 13.08 -9.74 13.81
N MET A 91 12.34 -8.64 13.62
CA MET A 91 12.52 -7.73 12.50
C MET A 91 13.66 -6.73 12.71
N PHE A 92 13.84 -6.21 13.93
CA PHE A 92 14.86 -5.20 14.22
C PHE A 92 16.25 -5.79 14.52
N VAL A 93 16.31 -6.91 15.26
CA VAL A 93 17.57 -7.51 15.72
C VAL A 93 18.57 -7.75 14.59
N PRO A 94 18.20 -8.30 13.42
CA PRO A 94 19.14 -8.48 12.31
C PRO A 94 19.81 -7.19 11.83
N PHE A 95 19.04 -6.11 11.71
CA PHE A 95 19.58 -4.81 11.29
C PHE A 95 20.45 -4.19 12.39
N LEU A 96 20.03 -4.29 13.65
CA LEU A 96 20.81 -3.81 14.79
C LEU A 96 22.15 -4.54 14.94
N LEU A 97 22.23 -5.82 14.54
CA LEU A 97 23.47 -6.59 14.55
C LEU A 97 24.41 -6.22 13.38
N LEU A 98 23.85 -5.81 12.23
CA LEU A 98 24.64 -5.43 11.05
C LEU A 98 25.07 -3.96 11.06
N LEU A 99 24.45 -3.11 11.88
CA LEU A 99 24.80 -1.70 12.02
C LEU A 99 26.23 -1.46 12.55
N PRO A 100 26.72 -2.12 13.62
CA PRO A 100 28.09 -1.91 14.08
C PRO A 100 29.17 -2.29 13.04
N PRO A 101 29.08 -3.44 12.34
CA PRO A 101 29.98 -3.73 11.21
C PRO A 101 29.91 -2.71 10.07
N TRP A 102 28.73 -2.17 9.79
CA TRP A 102 28.54 -1.11 8.79
C TRP A 102 29.19 0.21 9.23
N TRP A 103 29.01 0.63 10.50
CA TRP A 103 29.71 1.80 11.06
C TRP A 103 31.22 1.66 11.05
N ALA A 104 31.73 0.43 11.23
CA ALA A 104 33.15 0.13 11.12
C ALA A 104 33.66 0.08 9.65
N GLY A 105 32.79 0.28 8.66
CA GLY A 105 33.14 0.23 7.23
C GLY A 105 33.42 -1.18 6.71
N LEU A 106 33.12 -2.23 7.48
CA LEU A 106 33.38 -3.63 7.11
C LEU A 106 32.31 -4.18 6.16
N VAL A 107 31.15 -3.54 6.12
CA VAL A 107 29.97 -3.97 5.36
C VAL A 107 29.42 -2.76 4.62
N GLY A 108 29.20 -2.89 3.31
CA GLY A 108 28.59 -1.82 2.51
C GLY A 108 27.06 -1.75 2.63
N ASP A 109 26.47 -0.65 2.17
CA ASP A 109 25.02 -0.39 2.23
C ASP A 109 24.17 -1.54 1.68
N HIS A 110 24.61 -2.11 0.55
CA HIS A 110 23.91 -3.22 -0.09
C HIS A 110 23.91 -4.47 0.79
N ALA A 111 25.01 -4.75 1.50
CA ALA A 111 25.13 -5.90 2.38
C ALA A 111 24.38 -5.69 3.71
N LEU A 112 24.32 -4.47 4.24
CA LEU A 112 23.43 -4.12 5.38
C LEU A 112 21.96 -4.39 5.01
N MET A 113 21.53 -3.90 3.85
CA MET A 113 20.14 -4.05 3.40
C MET A 113 19.80 -5.50 3.04
N LEU A 114 20.59 -6.15 2.19
CA LEU A 114 20.34 -7.54 1.79
C LEU A 114 20.50 -8.51 2.97
N GLY A 115 21.58 -8.36 3.73
CA GLY A 115 21.86 -9.21 4.90
C GLY A 115 20.78 -9.11 5.97
N GLY A 116 20.29 -7.89 6.26
CA GLY A 116 19.21 -7.69 7.21
C GLY A 116 17.93 -8.43 6.81
N HIS A 117 17.54 -8.38 5.54
CA HIS A 117 16.36 -9.12 5.04
C HIS A 117 16.56 -10.63 5.05
N LEU A 118 17.73 -11.11 4.62
CA LEU A 118 18.06 -12.53 4.57
C LEU A 118 18.09 -13.16 5.98
N LEU A 119 18.46 -12.39 7.00
CA LEU A 119 18.46 -12.83 8.40
C LEU A 119 17.08 -12.66 9.07
N MET A 120 16.32 -11.64 8.68
CA MET A 120 14.98 -11.35 9.22
C MET A 120 13.98 -12.46 8.93
N VAL A 121 13.91 -12.96 7.69
CA VAL A 121 12.93 -14.01 7.33
C VAL A 121 13.15 -15.30 8.15
N PRO A 122 14.36 -15.85 8.27
CA PRO A 122 14.64 -16.97 9.18
C PRO A 122 14.33 -16.66 10.64
N ALA A 123 14.66 -15.47 11.14
CA ALA A 123 14.38 -15.08 12.53
C ALA A 123 12.87 -15.10 12.82
N MET A 124 12.06 -14.53 11.92
CA MET A 124 10.60 -14.55 12.03
C MET A 124 10.04 -15.97 11.98
N VAL A 125 10.55 -16.81 11.06
CA VAL A 125 10.14 -18.22 10.97
C VAL A 125 10.48 -18.95 12.27
N LEU A 126 11.66 -18.73 12.84
CA LEU A 126 12.08 -19.33 14.11
C LEU A 126 11.14 -18.94 15.25
N VAL A 127 10.78 -17.65 15.38
CA VAL A 127 9.83 -17.17 16.40
C VAL A 127 8.45 -17.78 16.19
N ALA A 128 7.96 -17.80 14.95
CA ALA A 128 6.67 -18.39 14.61
C ALA A 128 6.60 -19.92 14.84
N LEU A 129 7.74 -20.62 14.77
CA LEU A 129 7.84 -22.04 15.09
C LEU A 129 7.92 -22.29 16.60
N ARG A 130 8.57 -21.40 17.36
CA ARG A 130 8.72 -21.52 18.83
C ARG A 130 7.42 -21.23 19.59
N HIS A 131 6.52 -20.41 19.02
CA HIS A 131 5.28 -20.03 19.69
C HIS A 131 4.05 -20.62 19.00
N HIS A 132 3.44 -21.62 19.65
CA HIS A 132 2.05 -22.00 19.36
C HIS A 132 1.16 -20.81 19.76
N HIS A 133 0.63 -20.10 18.77
CA HIS A 133 -0.30 -19.00 19.00
C HIS A 133 -1.61 -19.61 19.52
N ALA A 134 -1.80 -19.60 20.84
CA ALA A 134 -3.11 -19.80 21.44
C ALA A 134 -4.00 -18.62 20.99
N PRO A 135 -5.26 -18.86 20.56
CA PRO A 135 -6.15 -17.77 20.15
C PRO A 135 -6.29 -16.77 21.31
N GLY A 136 -5.86 -15.53 21.09
CA GLY A 136 -5.99 -14.48 22.10
C GLY A 136 -7.43 -13.98 22.22
N VAL A 137 -7.74 -13.42 23.40
CA VAL A 137 -9.05 -12.85 23.72
C VAL A 137 -9.27 -11.58 22.90
N THR A 138 -10.39 -11.53 22.18
CA THR A 138 -10.76 -10.44 21.25
C THR A 138 -10.88 -9.08 21.97
N PRO A 139 -10.11 -8.04 21.61
CA PRO A 139 -10.30 -6.69 22.16
C PRO A 139 -11.55 -5.97 21.58
N PRO A 140 -12.11 -4.96 22.27
CA PRO A 140 -13.34 -4.29 21.88
C PRO A 140 -13.19 -3.38 20.64
N ARG A 141 -14.01 -3.63 19.61
CA ARG A 141 -13.94 -3.10 18.22
C ARG A 141 -14.50 -1.68 17.97
N ARG A 142 -14.59 -0.80 18.97
CA ARG A 142 -15.46 0.39 18.85
C ARG A 142 -14.92 1.58 18.02
N PRO A 143 -13.63 1.98 18.03
CA PRO A 143 -13.13 3.04 17.12
C PRO A 143 -12.80 2.52 15.70
N ALA A 144 -12.61 1.20 15.54
CA ALA A 144 -12.21 0.57 14.29
C ALA A 144 -13.27 0.71 13.17
N ALA A 145 -14.56 0.78 13.52
CA ALA A 145 -15.64 0.85 12.53
C ALA A 145 -15.72 2.19 11.79
N ALA A 146 -15.40 3.31 12.46
CA ALA A 146 -15.38 4.64 11.85
C ALA A 146 -14.16 4.83 10.93
N VAL A 147 -12.98 4.38 11.38
CA VAL A 147 -11.76 4.34 10.58
C VAL A 147 -11.92 3.38 9.39
N ALA A 148 -12.53 2.21 9.61
CA ALA A 148 -12.86 1.28 8.53
C ALA A 148 -13.89 1.87 7.53
N ARG A 149 -14.79 2.77 7.93
CA ARG A 149 -15.67 3.42 6.94
C ARG A 149 -14.94 4.40 6.02
N ARG A 150 -13.82 4.97 6.46
CA ARG A 150 -13.02 5.94 5.69
C ARG A 150 -11.70 5.38 5.17
N TRP A 151 -11.42 4.09 5.35
CA TRP A 151 -10.17 3.46 4.92
C TRP A 151 -9.85 3.70 3.44
N PRO A 152 -10.81 3.70 2.49
CA PRO A 152 -10.47 3.92 1.08
C PRO A 152 -9.99 5.36 0.83
N ALA A 153 -10.63 6.36 1.44
CA ALA A 153 -10.19 7.74 1.32
C ALA A 153 -8.84 7.98 2.04
N ALA A 154 -8.68 7.43 3.24
CA ALA A 154 -7.43 7.53 3.99
C ALA A 154 -6.26 6.89 3.23
N LEU A 155 -6.50 5.73 2.60
CA LEU A 155 -5.53 5.06 1.76
C LEU A 155 -5.11 5.92 0.56
N ALA A 156 -6.07 6.53 -0.14
CA ALA A 156 -5.79 7.40 -1.29
C ALA A 156 -4.95 8.63 -0.89
N LEU A 157 -5.30 9.28 0.21
CA LEU A 157 -4.54 10.42 0.75
C LEU A 157 -3.13 10.01 1.15
N LEU A 158 -2.98 8.85 1.78
CA LEU A 158 -1.68 8.34 2.19
C LEU A 158 -0.78 8.02 0.99
N MET A 159 -1.32 7.38 -0.05
CA MET A 159 -0.59 7.09 -1.29
C MET A 159 -0.16 8.35 -2.04
N THR A 160 -0.92 9.44 -1.90
CA THR A 160 -0.66 10.72 -2.58
C THR A 160 0.07 11.74 -1.70
N ALA A 161 0.40 11.38 -0.46
CA ALA A 161 1.00 12.30 0.53
C ALA A 161 2.24 13.02 -0.02
N ASP A 162 3.15 12.30 -0.66
CA ASP A 162 4.40 12.84 -1.22
C ASP A 162 4.17 13.95 -2.27
N MET A 163 3.10 13.81 -3.07
CA MET A 163 2.78 14.77 -4.15
C MET A 163 2.33 16.12 -3.62
N TRP A 164 1.85 16.20 -2.37
CA TRP A 164 1.46 17.47 -1.75
C TRP A 164 2.67 18.31 -1.32
N PHE A 165 3.80 17.67 -1.02
CA PHE A 165 5.02 18.34 -0.58
C PHE A 165 6.04 18.50 -1.72
N ALA A 166 6.03 17.57 -2.68
CA ALA A 166 6.82 17.64 -3.91
C ALA A 166 5.91 17.45 -5.13
N PRO A 167 5.14 18.48 -5.53
CA PRO A 167 4.26 18.41 -6.68
C PRO A 167 5.05 18.08 -7.96
N THR A 168 4.62 17.06 -8.69
CA THR A 168 5.23 16.65 -9.96
C THR A 168 4.16 16.52 -11.03
N VAL A 169 4.55 16.79 -12.28
CA VAL A 169 3.66 16.57 -13.43
C VAL A 169 3.68 15.09 -13.77
N VAL A 170 2.56 14.39 -13.55
CA VAL A 170 2.48 12.97 -13.87
C VAL A 170 2.46 12.74 -15.39
N PRO A 171 3.09 11.66 -15.90
CA PRO A 171 3.16 11.42 -17.34
C PRO A 171 1.78 11.16 -17.99
N PRO A 172 1.59 11.50 -19.28
CA PRO A 172 0.33 11.29 -19.99
C PRO A 172 -0.20 9.85 -19.99
N TRP A 173 0.69 8.85 -20.04
CA TRP A 173 0.28 7.44 -20.05
C TRP A 173 -0.48 7.03 -18.78
N THR A 174 -0.32 7.77 -17.67
CA THR A 174 -1.00 7.48 -16.41
C THR A 174 -2.53 7.60 -16.54
N LEU A 175 -3.03 8.40 -17.48
CA LEU A 175 -4.46 8.48 -17.81
C LEU A 175 -5.03 7.15 -18.30
N LEU A 176 -4.20 6.23 -18.81
CA LEU A 176 -4.61 4.90 -19.26
C LEU A 176 -4.78 3.90 -18.11
N VAL A 177 -4.18 4.16 -16.95
CA VAL A 177 -4.35 3.34 -15.74
C VAL A 177 -5.81 3.32 -15.30
N LEU A 178 -6.50 4.45 -15.47
CA LEU A 178 -7.89 4.67 -15.09
C LEU A 178 -8.87 3.73 -15.84
N PRO A 179 -8.99 3.80 -17.18
CA PRO A 179 -9.85 2.88 -17.92
C PRO A 179 -9.35 1.42 -17.84
N GLY A 180 -8.03 1.20 -17.76
CA GLY A 180 -7.45 -0.14 -17.59
C GLY A 180 -7.92 -0.82 -16.30
N GLY A 181 -7.90 -0.10 -15.17
CA GLY A 181 -8.39 -0.60 -13.88
C GLY A 181 -9.89 -0.95 -13.91
N TYR A 182 -10.69 -0.12 -14.56
CA TYR A 182 -12.13 -0.37 -14.74
C TYR A 182 -12.43 -1.61 -15.60
N LEU A 183 -11.69 -1.81 -16.69
CA LEU A 183 -11.81 -2.99 -17.55
C LEU A 183 -11.40 -4.27 -16.81
N LEU A 184 -10.31 -4.24 -16.05
CA LEU A 184 -9.85 -5.36 -15.23
C LEU A 184 -10.84 -5.73 -14.11
N LEU A 185 -11.48 -4.73 -13.50
CA LEU A 185 -12.52 -4.99 -12.50
C LEU A 185 -13.82 -5.47 -13.15
N GLY A 186 -14.16 -4.95 -14.34
CA GLY A 186 -15.27 -5.40 -15.16
C GLY A 186 -15.13 -6.86 -15.60
N THR A 187 -13.92 -7.30 -16.00
CA THR A 187 -13.61 -8.71 -16.32
C THR A 187 -13.76 -9.61 -15.12
N TRP A 188 -13.13 -9.23 -14.00
CA TRP A 188 -13.18 -10.03 -12.79
C TRP A 188 -14.61 -10.21 -12.26
N ARG A 189 -15.44 -9.16 -12.35
CA ARG A 189 -16.86 -9.20 -11.96
C ARG A 189 -17.79 -9.77 -13.03
N ARG A 190 -17.25 -10.27 -14.16
CA ARG A 190 -18.00 -10.86 -15.28
C ARG A 190 -19.12 -9.97 -15.82
N GLN A 191 -18.89 -8.65 -15.90
CA GLN A 191 -19.91 -7.69 -16.30
C GLN A 191 -20.05 -7.48 -17.82
N TRP A 192 -19.44 -8.35 -18.62
CA TRP A 192 -19.44 -8.27 -20.08
C TRP A 192 -20.81 -8.48 -20.74
N GLY A 193 -21.76 -9.10 -20.02
CA GLY A 193 -23.11 -9.36 -20.55
C GLY A 193 -24.00 -8.12 -20.67
N ASP A 194 -23.68 -7.03 -19.94
CA ASP A 194 -24.45 -5.79 -19.97
C ASP A 194 -23.84 -4.83 -21.01
N ARG A 195 -24.45 -4.78 -22.21
CA ARG A 195 -24.01 -3.93 -23.32
C ARG A 195 -23.90 -2.46 -22.93
N ARG A 196 -24.75 -1.97 -22.03
CA ARG A 196 -24.70 -0.58 -21.57
C ARG A 196 -23.46 -0.32 -20.72
N ARG A 197 -23.12 -1.23 -19.80
CA ARG A 197 -21.89 -1.12 -18.99
C ARG A 197 -20.63 -1.26 -19.82
N LEU A 198 -20.63 -2.17 -20.79
CA LEU A 198 -19.53 -2.33 -21.72
C LEU A 198 -19.34 -1.06 -22.57
N GLY A 199 -20.44 -0.51 -23.12
CA GLY A 199 -20.39 0.74 -23.90
C GLY A 199 -19.84 1.91 -23.09
N VAL A 200 -20.20 2.01 -21.81
CA VAL A 200 -19.65 3.03 -20.91
C VAL A 200 -18.15 2.81 -20.66
N GLN A 201 -17.70 1.58 -20.40
CA GLN A 201 -16.26 1.31 -20.22
C GLN A 201 -15.45 1.61 -21.49
N LEU A 202 -15.97 1.27 -22.67
CA LEU A 202 -15.34 1.58 -23.95
C LEU A 202 -15.31 3.09 -24.24
N ALA A 203 -16.37 3.81 -23.88
CA ALA A 203 -16.41 5.27 -23.98
C ALA A 203 -15.36 5.92 -23.04
N GLY A 204 -15.21 5.40 -21.82
CA GLY A 204 -14.13 5.81 -20.92
C GLY A 204 -12.75 5.53 -21.52
N LEU A 205 -12.53 4.31 -22.02
CA LEU A 205 -11.27 3.95 -22.68
C LEU A 205 -10.95 4.89 -23.86
N ALA A 206 -11.94 5.18 -24.71
CA ALA A 206 -11.76 6.07 -25.84
C ALA A 206 -11.48 7.52 -25.40
N GLY A 207 -12.21 8.02 -24.39
CA GLY A 207 -12.04 9.37 -23.87
C GLY A 207 -10.67 9.60 -23.23
N TRP A 208 -10.29 8.77 -22.25
CA TRP A 208 -8.99 8.88 -21.60
C TRP A 208 -7.83 8.47 -22.51
N GLY A 209 -8.04 7.50 -23.39
CA GLY A 209 -7.06 7.11 -24.41
C GLY A 209 -6.77 8.22 -25.41
N GLY A 210 -7.82 8.89 -25.90
CA GLY A 210 -7.69 10.06 -26.77
C GLY A 210 -7.00 11.23 -26.06
N LEU A 211 -7.37 11.51 -24.82
CA LEU A 211 -6.72 12.56 -24.03
C LEU A 211 -5.23 12.29 -23.80
N ALA A 212 -4.87 11.04 -23.50
CA ALA A 212 -3.47 10.63 -23.37
C ALA A 212 -2.69 10.80 -24.67
N ALA A 213 -3.28 10.40 -25.81
CA ALA A 213 -2.66 10.55 -27.13
C ALA A 213 -2.44 12.03 -27.49
N VAL A 214 -3.43 12.89 -27.25
CA VAL A 214 -3.30 14.34 -27.45
C VAL A 214 -2.22 14.92 -26.55
N ALA A 215 -2.18 14.54 -25.28
CA ALA A 215 -1.19 15.04 -24.33
C ALA A 215 0.27 14.68 -24.72
N VAL A 216 0.49 13.58 -25.44
CA VAL A 216 1.83 13.22 -25.97
C VAL A 216 2.24 14.09 -27.17
N ALA A 217 1.28 14.67 -27.88
CA ALA A 217 1.52 15.41 -29.13
C ALA A 217 1.62 16.94 -28.94
N VAL A 218 1.45 17.45 -27.71
CA VAL A 218 1.43 18.89 -27.40
C VAL A 218 2.60 19.29 -26.49
N PRO A 219 2.92 20.59 -26.38
CA PRO A 219 4.00 21.05 -25.49
C PRO A 219 3.77 20.65 -24.02
N ASP A 220 4.85 20.39 -23.28
CA ASP A 220 4.83 19.83 -21.91
C ASP A 220 3.92 20.57 -20.94
N ARG A 221 3.88 21.92 -21.03
CA ARG A 221 3.01 22.73 -20.17
C ARG A 221 1.53 22.45 -20.44
N VAL A 222 1.15 22.36 -21.71
CA VAL A 222 -0.22 22.04 -22.14
C VAL A 222 -0.53 20.58 -21.81
N ALA A 223 0.40 19.66 -22.05
CA ALA A 223 0.28 18.26 -21.67
C ALA A 223 0.00 18.12 -20.17
N GLY A 224 0.74 18.81 -19.32
CA GLY A 224 0.54 18.79 -17.87
C GLY A 224 -0.84 19.29 -17.44
N VAL A 225 -1.35 20.37 -18.06
CA VAL A 225 -2.73 20.85 -17.80
C VAL A 225 -3.77 19.82 -18.24
N LEU A 226 -3.63 19.25 -19.44
CA LEU A 226 -4.53 18.22 -19.96
C LEU A 226 -4.55 16.98 -19.07
N VAL A 227 -3.39 16.54 -18.59
CA VAL A 227 -3.27 15.40 -17.68
C VAL A 227 -3.92 15.71 -16.34
N GLY A 228 -3.61 16.87 -15.73
CA GLY A 228 -4.22 17.29 -14.47
C GLY A 228 -5.75 17.35 -14.55
N LEU A 229 -6.29 17.98 -15.61
CA LEU A 229 -7.73 18.02 -15.86
C LEU A 229 -8.32 16.64 -16.18
N GLY A 230 -7.57 15.78 -16.87
CA GLY A 230 -7.99 14.40 -17.17
C GLY A 230 -8.18 13.54 -15.93
N TRP A 231 -7.28 13.69 -14.96
CA TRP A 231 -7.43 13.07 -13.63
C TRP A 231 -8.64 13.63 -12.88
N LEU A 232 -8.81 14.97 -12.83
CA LEU A 232 -9.99 15.59 -12.19
C LEU A 232 -11.31 15.21 -12.87
N GLY A 233 -11.32 15.07 -14.20
CA GLY A 233 -12.47 14.61 -14.96
C GLY A 233 -12.88 13.19 -14.56
N HIS A 234 -11.90 12.34 -14.22
CA HIS A 234 -12.17 10.96 -13.80
C HIS A 234 -12.81 10.89 -12.41
N THR A 235 -12.55 11.88 -11.55
CA THR A 235 -13.31 12.02 -10.29
C THR A 235 -14.82 12.07 -10.55
N GLY A 236 -15.27 12.75 -11.61
CA GLY A 236 -16.68 12.78 -12.01
C GLY A 236 -17.20 11.39 -12.39
N TRP A 237 -16.38 10.63 -13.12
CA TRP A 237 -16.66 9.25 -13.51
C TRP A 237 -16.79 8.30 -12.32
N ASP A 238 -15.89 8.43 -11.35
CA ASP A 238 -15.88 7.66 -10.11
C ASP A 238 -17.07 8.00 -9.22
N LEU A 239 -17.43 9.28 -9.08
CA LEU A 239 -18.60 9.70 -8.33
C LEU A 239 -19.89 9.12 -8.94
N TRP A 240 -19.97 9.07 -10.27
CA TRP A 240 -21.09 8.42 -10.96
C TRP A 240 -21.13 6.91 -10.66
N HIS A 241 -20.00 6.21 -10.69
CA HIS A 241 -19.92 4.79 -10.33
C HIS A 241 -20.18 4.51 -8.86
N HIS A 242 -19.74 5.39 -7.97
CA HIS A 242 -19.98 5.31 -6.53
C HIS A 242 -21.48 5.39 -6.21
N ARG A 243 -22.19 6.32 -6.88
CA ARG A 243 -23.65 6.50 -6.71
C ARG A 243 -24.45 5.35 -7.33
N THR A 244 -24.10 4.93 -8.55
CA THR A 244 -24.84 3.91 -9.30
C THR A 244 -24.52 2.47 -8.85
N GLY A 245 -23.39 2.24 -8.18
CA GLY A 245 -22.96 0.90 -7.79
C GLY A 245 -22.69 -0.01 -9.00
N GLY A 246 -22.22 0.56 -10.10
CA GLY A 246 -22.09 -0.10 -11.40
C GLY A 246 -20.92 -1.10 -11.49
N VAL A 247 -19.87 -0.69 -12.21
CA VAL A 247 -18.73 -1.56 -12.57
C VAL A 247 -17.85 -1.92 -11.37
N VAL A 248 -17.50 -0.92 -10.56
CA VAL A 248 -16.55 -1.07 -9.46
C VAL A 248 -17.24 -1.05 -8.09
N PRO A 249 -16.67 -1.69 -7.05
CA PRO A 249 -17.17 -1.57 -5.68
C PRO A 249 -17.17 -0.11 -5.21
N ARG A 250 -18.14 0.27 -4.37
CA ARG A 250 -18.25 1.65 -3.84
C ARG A 250 -16.97 2.15 -3.16
N GLY A 251 -16.28 1.29 -2.42
CA GLY A 251 -15.02 1.64 -1.76
C GLY A 251 -13.88 1.89 -2.76
N TYR A 252 -13.84 1.15 -3.87
CA TYR A 252 -12.86 1.38 -4.93
C TYR A 252 -13.12 2.72 -5.64
N ALA A 253 -14.36 2.99 -6.03
CA ALA A 253 -14.74 4.28 -6.61
C ALA A 253 -14.45 5.46 -5.65
N GLN A 254 -14.64 5.28 -4.35
CA GLN A 254 -14.30 6.31 -3.37
C GLN A 254 -12.79 6.54 -3.25
N TRP A 255 -11.99 5.47 -3.27
CA TRP A 255 -10.53 5.55 -3.26
C TRP A 255 -10.02 6.25 -4.53
N CYS A 256 -10.47 5.82 -5.71
CA CYS A 256 -10.11 6.45 -6.99
C CYS A 256 -10.49 7.93 -7.00
N ALA A 257 -11.72 8.29 -6.62
CA ALA A 257 -12.14 9.70 -6.61
C ALA A 257 -11.22 10.60 -5.76
N VAL A 258 -10.81 10.14 -4.57
CA VAL A 258 -9.90 10.92 -3.71
C VAL A 258 -8.49 10.97 -4.28
N LEU A 259 -8.00 9.86 -4.83
CA LEU A 259 -6.69 9.78 -5.46
C LEU A 259 -6.61 10.71 -6.67
N ASP A 260 -7.65 10.70 -7.51
CA ASP A 260 -7.74 11.51 -8.72
C ASP A 260 -7.75 13.01 -8.43
N VAL A 261 -8.48 13.43 -7.39
CA VAL A 261 -8.47 14.82 -6.93
C VAL A 261 -7.07 15.21 -6.48
N ALA A 262 -6.42 14.39 -5.65
CA ALA A 262 -5.09 14.67 -5.15
C ALA A 262 -4.05 14.73 -6.28
N VAL A 263 -4.02 13.74 -7.17
CA VAL A 263 -3.10 13.70 -8.32
C VAL A 263 -3.38 14.84 -9.29
N GLY A 264 -4.64 15.10 -9.62
CA GLY A 264 -5.03 16.17 -10.53
C GLY A 264 -4.65 17.56 -10.02
N ILE A 265 -4.97 17.86 -8.74
CA ILE A 265 -4.61 19.14 -8.11
C ILE A 265 -3.09 19.31 -8.03
N THR A 266 -2.37 18.31 -7.51
CA THR A 266 -0.91 18.40 -7.35
C THR A 266 -0.19 18.50 -8.70
N THR A 267 -0.68 17.83 -9.74
CA THR A 267 -0.18 17.98 -11.12
C THR A 267 -0.38 19.41 -11.64
N LEU A 268 -1.57 19.99 -11.46
CA LEU A 268 -1.84 21.36 -11.89
C LEU A 268 -1.00 22.38 -11.13
N LEU A 269 -0.85 22.22 -9.81
CA LEU A 269 0.04 23.04 -9.00
C LEU A 269 1.49 22.96 -9.52
N ALA A 270 1.97 21.76 -9.86
CA ALA A 270 3.31 21.55 -10.41
C ALA A 270 3.52 22.22 -11.77
N VAL A 271 2.47 22.32 -12.60
CA VAL A 271 2.52 23.06 -13.88
C VAL A 271 2.56 24.57 -13.64
N LEU A 272 1.83 25.06 -12.65
CA LEU A 272 1.75 26.49 -12.31
C LEU A 272 3.02 27.01 -11.63
N SER A 273 3.77 26.13 -10.97
CA SER A 273 5.02 26.48 -10.26
C SER A 273 6.29 26.37 -11.13
N ARG A 274 6.15 26.07 -12.43
CA ARG A 274 7.23 26.05 -13.42
C ARG A 274 7.17 27.30 -14.29
#